data_AF-A0AAV5KA56-F1
#
_entry.id   AF-A0AAV5KA56-F1
#
_cell.length_a   1.000
_cell.length_b   1.000
_cell.length_c   1.000
_cell.angle_alpha   90.00
_cell.angle_beta   90.00
_cell.angle_gamma   90.00
#
_symmetry.space_group_name_H-M   'P 1'
#
loop_
_entity.id
_entity.type
_entity.pdbx_description
1 polymer ?
#
loop_
_entity_poly.entity_id
_entity_poly.type
_entity_poly.pdbx_seq_one_letter_code
_entity_poly.pdbx_strand_id
1 'polypeptide(L)'
;MGEVDPAFIQDLEHRPKLSPIESEGMPLIDLSPLTNAPDAIEGLVSEIRDSCKKQGFFQVISRGVPLEQRQKTEDTSRRFFT
;
A
#
# COMPACT_ATOMS: atom_id res chain seq x y z
N MET A 1 -14.45 28.96 -4.34
CA MET A 1 -14.66 27.51 -4.37
C MET A 1 -16.10 27.28 -4.77
N GLY A 2 -16.36 26.64 -5.91
CA GLY A 2 -17.72 26.28 -6.31
C GLY A 2 -18.30 25.23 -5.37
N GLU A 3 -19.62 25.08 -5.38
CA GLU A 3 -20.29 23.98 -4.69
C GLU A 3 -19.86 22.64 -5.30
N VAL A 4 -19.76 21.60 -4.47
CA VAL A 4 -19.46 20.24 -4.91
C VAL A 4 -20.73 19.66 -5.54
N ASP A 5 -20.62 19.10 -6.74
CA ASP A 5 -21.76 18.47 -7.43
C ASP A 5 -22.33 17.33 -6.55
N PRO A 6 -23.66 17.30 -6.30
CA PRO A 6 -24.31 16.28 -5.48
C PRO A 6 -23.97 14.83 -5.88
N ALA A 7 -23.63 14.56 -7.14
CA ALA A 7 -23.21 13.24 -7.61
C ALA A 7 -21.92 12.72 -6.93
N PHE A 8 -21.09 13.61 -6.36
CA PHE A 8 -19.87 13.25 -5.63
C PHE A 8 -20.07 13.20 -4.10
N ILE A 9 -21.26 13.55 -3.60
CA ILE A 9 -21.57 13.50 -2.17
C ILE A 9 -21.97 12.08 -1.80
N GLN A 10 -21.14 11.40 -1.02
CA GLN A 10 -21.43 10.05 -0.54
C GLN A 10 -22.58 10.04 0.49
N ASP A 11 -23.31 8.92 0.54
CA ASP A 11 -24.31 8.64 1.57
C ASP A 11 -23.68 8.65 2.98
N LEU A 12 -24.49 8.95 3.99
CA LEU A 12 -24.03 9.14 5.36
C LEU A 12 -23.22 7.95 5.91
N GLU A 13 -23.53 6.72 5.49
CA GLU A 13 -22.85 5.50 5.92
C GLU A 13 -21.42 5.34 5.35
N HIS A 14 -21.14 5.97 4.21
CA HIS A 14 -19.85 5.89 3.51
C HIS A 14 -18.91 7.04 3.86
N ARG A 15 -19.43 8.09 4.51
CA ARG A 15 -18.63 9.27 4.85
C ARG A 15 -17.56 8.91 5.88
N PRO A 16 -16.34 9.45 5.73
CA PRO A 16 -15.27 9.18 6.67
C PRO A 16 -15.63 9.68 8.06
N LYS A 17 -15.34 8.87 9.09
CA LYS A 17 -15.41 9.29 10.49
C LYS A 17 -14.18 10.17 10.76
N LEU A 18 -14.41 11.42 11.16
CA LEU A 18 -13.33 12.38 11.44
C LEU A 18 -12.62 12.13 12.79
N SER A 19 -12.99 11.08 13.50
CA SER A 19 -12.27 10.65 14.71
C SER A 19 -10.87 10.16 14.33
N PRO A 20 -9.81 10.54 15.07
CA PRO A 20 -8.49 9.94 14.90
C PRO A 20 -8.59 8.42 15.01
N ILE A 21 -8.15 7.72 13.97
CA ILE A 21 -7.97 6.27 14.03
C ILE A 21 -6.55 6.07 14.55
N GLU A 22 -6.42 5.59 15.78
CA GLU A 22 -5.15 5.03 16.25
C GLU A 22 -4.91 3.74 15.47
N SER A 23 -4.11 3.82 14.41
CA SER A 23 -3.68 2.66 13.64
C SER A 23 -2.31 2.24 14.14
N GLU A 24 -2.19 1.01 14.64
CA GLU A 24 -0.93 0.30 14.57
C GLU A 24 -0.52 0.30 13.09
N GLY A 25 0.68 0.81 12.78
CA GLY A 25 1.11 1.02 11.40
C GLY A 25 0.96 -0.25 10.55
N MET A 26 0.71 -0.05 9.25
CA MET A 26 0.61 -1.16 8.31
C MET A 26 1.94 -1.95 8.24
N PRO A 27 1.91 -3.30 8.26
CA PRO A 27 3.08 -4.15 8.20
C PRO A 27 3.90 -3.83 6.96
N LEU A 28 5.22 -3.75 7.14
CA LEU A 28 6.19 -3.53 6.08
C LEU A 28 7.11 -4.74 6.00
N ILE A 29 6.99 -5.52 4.93
CA ILE A 29 7.72 -6.78 4.75
C ILE A 29 8.90 -6.57 3.79
N ASP A 30 10.09 -7.02 4.16
CA ASP A 30 11.28 -6.98 3.30
C ASP A 30 11.42 -8.25 2.46
N LEU A 31 11.43 -8.11 1.13
CA LEU A 31 11.56 -9.24 0.20
C LEU A 31 13.02 -9.58 -0.16
N SER A 32 14.02 -8.87 0.37
CA SER A 32 15.44 -9.15 0.15
C SER A 32 15.86 -10.62 0.35
N PRO A 33 15.30 -11.39 1.31
CA PRO A 33 15.63 -12.80 1.48
C PRO A 33 15.41 -13.68 0.23
N LEU A 34 14.47 -13.31 -0.64
CA LEU A 34 14.19 -14.05 -1.88
C LEU A 34 15.39 -14.12 -2.83
N THR A 35 16.30 -13.13 -2.77
CA THR A 35 17.46 -13.06 -3.66
C THR A 35 18.78 -13.27 -2.92
N ASN A 36 18.86 -12.87 -1.65
CA ASN A 36 20.13 -12.72 -0.94
C ASN A 36 20.35 -13.71 0.21
N ALA A 37 19.30 -14.36 0.72
CA ALA A 37 19.39 -15.22 1.91
C ALA A 37 18.36 -16.37 1.83
N PRO A 38 18.68 -17.47 1.13
CA PRO A 38 17.78 -18.61 0.96
C PRO A 38 17.34 -19.25 2.28
N ASP A 39 18.20 -19.18 3.31
CA ASP A 39 17.97 -19.66 4.67
C ASP A 39 16.92 -18.83 5.43
N ALA A 40 16.71 -17.56 5.05
CA ALA A 40 15.73 -16.69 5.68
C ALA A 40 14.34 -16.72 5.00
N ILE A 41 14.16 -17.50 3.92
CA ILE A 41 12.89 -17.58 3.17
C ILE A 41 11.75 -18.11 4.06
N GLU A 42 12.01 -19.09 4.93
CA GLU A 42 10.96 -19.65 5.80
C GLU A 42 10.40 -18.59 6.77
N GLY A 43 11.28 -17.75 7.33
CA GLY A 43 10.89 -16.62 8.17
C GLY A 43 10.03 -15.61 7.42
N LEU A 44 10.43 -15.25 6.19
CA LEU A 44 9.67 -14.35 5.32
C LEU A 44 8.28 -14.90 4.99
N VAL A 45 8.17 -16.20 4.68
CA VAL A 45 6.87 -16.85 4.42
C VAL A 45 5.97 -16.82 5.66
N SER A 46 6.54 -16.98 6.86
CA SER A 46 5.79 -16.86 8.11
C SER A 46 5.28 -15.44 8.33
N GLU A 47 6.10 -14.42 8.08
CA GLU A 47 5.71 -13.02 8.23
C GLU A 47 4.58 -12.62 7.27
N ILE A 48 4.67 -13.05 6.00
CA ILE A 48 3.61 -12.85 5.00
C ILE A 48 2.32 -13.53 5.46
N ARG A 49 2.40 -14.77 5.93
CA ARG A 49 1.25 -15.53 6.42
C ARG A 49 0.57 -14.81 7.58
N ASP A 50 1.34 -14.31 8.54
CA ASP A 50 0.79 -13.63 9.71
C ASP A 50 0.15 -12.29 9.34
N SER A 51 0.78 -11.53 8.43
CA SER A 51 0.22 -10.28 7.92
C SER A 51 -1.10 -10.50 7.19
N CYS A 52 -1.19 -11.54 6.35
CA CYS A 52 -2.43 -11.95 5.69
C CYS A 52 -3.54 -12.30 6.71
N LYS A 53 -3.20 -13.03 7.78
CA LYS A 53 -4.20 -13.46 8.79
C LYS A 53 -4.67 -12.34 9.70
N LYS A 54 -3.77 -11.46 10.11
CA LYS A 54 -4.06 -10.42 11.12
C LYS A 54 -4.68 -9.17 10.51
N GLN A 55 -4.13 -8.70 9.38
CA GLN A 55 -4.52 -7.42 8.79
C GLN A 55 -5.10 -7.56 7.38
N GLY A 56 -4.75 -8.62 6.65
CA GLY A 56 -5.18 -8.81 5.26
C GLY A 56 -4.53 -7.83 4.28
N PHE A 57 -3.64 -6.95 4.75
CA PHE A 57 -2.95 -5.96 3.94
C PHE A 57 -1.56 -5.67 4.52
N PHE A 58 -0.58 -5.42 3.65
CA PHE A 58 0.79 -5.10 4.02
C PHE A 58 1.51 -4.37 2.88
N GLN A 59 2.53 -3.61 3.22
CA GLN A 59 3.49 -3.04 2.28
C GLN A 59 4.69 -3.99 2.14
N VAL A 60 5.39 -3.90 1.02
CA VAL A 60 6.65 -4.62 0.85
C VAL A 60 7.76 -3.70 0.34
N ILE A 61 9.02 -4.04 0.59
CA ILE A 61 10.21 -3.39 0.03
C ILE A 61 11.10 -4.41 -0.70
N SER A 62 12.13 -3.93 -1.39
CA SER A 62 13.11 -4.79 -2.08
C SER A 62 12.48 -5.71 -3.15
N ARG A 63 11.44 -5.20 -3.83
CA ARG A 63 10.66 -5.89 -4.87
C ARG A 63 11.45 -6.25 -6.15
N GLY A 64 12.75 -5.95 -6.20
CA GLY A 64 13.56 -6.08 -7.41
C GLY A 64 13.21 -5.11 -8.56
N VAL A 65 12.22 -4.23 -8.36
CA VAL A 65 11.81 -3.23 -9.35
C VAL A 65 12.63 -1.94 -9.15
N PRO A 66 13.37 -1.47 -10.17
CA PRO A 66 14.11 -0.21 -10.09
C PRO A 66 13.19 0.99 -9.77
N LEU A 67 13.65 1.86 -8.88
CA LEU A 67 12.91 3.06 -8.47
C LEU A 67 12.52 3.96 -9.66
N GLU A 68 13.43 4.10 -10.63
CA GLU A 68 13.21 4.89 -11.83
C GLU A 68 11.99 4.43 -12.64
N GLN A 69 11.76 3.12 -12.73
CA GLN A 69 10.59 2.57 -13.45
C GLN A 69 9.29 2.95 -12.76
N ARG A 70 9.26 2.93 -11.42
CA ARG A 70 8.10 3.37 -10.63
C ARG A 70 7.82 4.86 -10.85
N GLN A 71 8.86 5.68 -10.74
CA GLN A 71 8.76 7.14 -10.95
C GLN A 71 8.29 7.49 -12.36
N LYS A 72 8.85 6.83 -13.39
CA LYS A 72 8.43 7.03 -14.78
C LYS A 72 6.96 6.68 -15.00
N THR A 73 6.46 5.65 -14.34
CA THR A 73 5.04 5.25 -14.40
C THR A 73 4.15 6.32 -13.78
N GLU A 74 4.50 6.79 -12.58
CA GLU A 74 3.78 7.86 -11.88
C GLU A 74 3.77 9.16 -12.71
N ASP A 75 4.91 9.54 -13.28
CA ASP A 75 5.03 10.75 -14.11
C ASP A 75 4.26 10.64 -15.42
N THR A 76 4.24 9.46 -16.04
CA THR A 76 3.47 9.23 -17.27
C THR A 76 1.97 9.29 -16.99
N SER A 77 1.50 8.69 -15.89
CA SER A 77 0.11 8.81 -15.45
C SER A 77 -0.28 10.27 -15.22
N ARG A 78 0.57 11.03 -14.50
CA ARG A 78 0.36 12.46 -14.28
C ARG A 78 0.23 13.21 -15.61
N ARG A 79 1.17 13.04 -16.53
CA ARG A 79 1.15 13.69 -17.86
C ARG A 79 -0.04 13.31 -18.73
N PHE A 80 -0.61 12.11 -18.55
CA PHE A 80 -1.75 11.65 -19.34
C PHE A 80 -3.07 12.29 -18.89
N PHE A 81 -3.27 12.45 -17.58
CA PHE A 81 -4.51 13.00 -17.00
C PHE A 81 -4.42 14.51 -16.64
N THR A 82 -3.35 15.19 -17.03
CA THR A 82 -3.23 16.66 -16.94
C THR A 82 -3.78 17.29 -18.20
#